data_AF-A0A8R1HVV6-F1
#
_entry.id   AF-A0A8R1HVV6-F1
#
_cell.length_a   1.000
_cell.length_b   1.000
_cell.length_c   1.000
_cell.angle_alpha   90.00
_cell.angle_beta   90.00
_cell.angle_gamma   90.00
#
_symmetry.space_group_name_H-M   'P 1'
#
loop_
_entity.id
_entity.type
_entity.pdbx_description
1 polymer ?
#
loop_
_entity_poly.entity_id
_entity_poly.type
_entity_poly.pdbx_seq_one_letter_code
_entity_poly.pdbx_strand_id
1 'polypeptide(L)'
;MQVNSEDITVAWGQQPHQLDSQYGKWRMAVFQDVQESIDGSKLYFLYDPQADEQSGTSGQRKGYPGLIIFDIQYRCFAGEIAIHNPGKMKFLFALKCPSPQGGSSFVLVTEEEIYGQCRLNVSRVDLAHDGLSIANVRSLITSAIVIDGEYICSMRDDLPEIVVMANPGLQVWRIDCMSESPQSPVAHFSVPGADLTHFYDGFLNNGNIVFLSATPDGHFDNTRIHLLNLSRPEHITSQNCSPDPSRGMPIPRKQCGFDSITHAILMAGGEVDRGHGNFERLLDYWILDTNSFQWRQIPSQMPCPLIEPRLTACNSGNIYVWGDFDQPLPGMPPNGTHLRILRVSGLEKAGHPPPYSSFNPAPPAYPTLDDGQSKNFPAPYNNPASNAGPRQAPPYPEYNPNQSNYGNAGYQAGYSQPQNDNYGAGSNQPGFNSNQGNAYSNAGDGQNAYYPPPQNKKKDCSIQ
;
A
#
# COMPACT_ATOMS: atom_id res chain seq x y z
N MET A 1 14.66 -8.02 19.10
CA MET A 1 13.19 -7.79 19.06
C MET A 1 12.55 -9.16 18.95
N GLN A 2 11.50 -9.47 19.72
CA GLN A 2 10.72 -10.70 19.53
C GLN A 2 9.42 -10.28 18.87
N VAL A 3 9.26 -10.65 17.60
CA VAL A 3 8.05 -10.41 16.83
C VAL A 3 7.28 -11.72 16.78
N ASN A 4 5.96 -11.65 16.92
CA ASN A 4 5.05 -12.79 16.85
C ASN A 4 4.03 -12.55 15.74
N SER A 5 3.92 -13.51 14.82
CA SER A 5 2.91 -13.53 13.76
C SER A 5 1.94 -14.68 14.02
N GLU A 6 0.66 -14.34 14.23
CA GLU A 6 -0.40 -15.29 14.52
C GLU A 6 -1.44 -15.25 13.40
N ASP A 7 -1.81 -16.41 12.85
CA ASP A 7 -3.01 -16.49 12.00
C ASP A 7 -4.25 -16.43 12.88
N ILE A 8 -5.06 -15.38 12.68
CA ILE A 8 -6.27 -15.13 13.46
C ILE A 8 -7.55 -15.54 12.72
N THR A 9 -7.45 -16.18 11.56
CA THR A 9 -8.61 -16.79 10.87
C THR A 9 -8.89 -18.21 11.35
N VAL A 10 -9.93 -18.83 10.81
CA VAL A 10 -10.27 -20.24 11.10
C VAL A 10 -9.07 -21.14 10.79
N ALA A 11 -8.62 -21.88 11.80
CA ALA A 11 -7.47 -22.78 11.70
C ALA A 11 -7.78 -23.99 10.81
N TRP A 12 -6.75 -24.51 10.14
CA TRP A 12 -6.90 -25.66 9.25
C TRP A 12 -7.49 -26.88 9.99
N GLY A 13 -8.55 -27.46 9.42
CA GLY A 13 -9.26 -28.61 9.98
C GLY A 13 -10.31 -28.28 11.04
N GLN A 14 -10.50 -27.00 11.40
CA GLN A 14 -11.59 -26.57 12.28
C GLN A 14 -12.83 -26.19 11.46
N GLN A 15 -14.01 -26.43 12.04
CA GLN A 15 -15.27 -25.94 11.47
C GLN A 15 -15.34 -24.40 11.68
N PRO A 16 -15.70 -23.61 10.66
CA PRO A 16 -15.87 -22.16 10.81
C PRO A 16 -17.03 -21.83 11.76
N HIS A 17 -16.97 -20.68 12.40
CA HIS A 17 -18.03 -20.20 13.28
C HIS A 17 -19.34 -19.98 12.51
N GLN A 18 -20.50 -20.12 13.16
CA GLN A 18 -21.80 -20.03 12.46
C GLN A 18 -22.03 -18.66 11.82
N LEU A 19 -21.56 -17.57 12.45
CA LEU A 19 -21.60 -16.22 11.87
C LEU A 19 -20.72 -16.10 10.61
N ASP A 20 -19.61 -16.82 10.53
CA ASP A 20 -18.74 -16.86 9.35
C ASP A 20 -19.49 -17.46 8.15
N SER A 21 -20.34 -18.46 8.41
CA SER A 21 -21.25 -19.02 7.39
C SER A 21 -22.40 -18.07 6.99
N GLN A 22 -22.58 -16.94 7.67
CA GLN A 22 -23.57 -15.91 7.36
C GLN A 22 -22.93 -14.69 6.69
N TYR A 23 -21.84 -14.14 7.25
CA TYR A 23 -21.19 -12.89 6.84
C TYR A 23 -19.85 -13.09 6.12
N GLY A 24 -19.20 -14.24 6.28
CA GLY A 24 -17.86 -14.57 5.76
C GLY A 24 -17.87 -15.47 4.53
N LYS A 25 -18.91 -15.42 3.68
CA LYS A 25 -19.12 -16.34 2.54
C LYS A 25 -18.17 -16.11 1.34
N TRP A 26 -16.89 -16.43 1.57
CA TRP A 26 -15.96 -17.05 0.62
C TRP A 26 -15.50 -16.20 -0.58
N ARG A 27 -14.81 -15.07 -0.37
CA ARG A 27 -14.25 -14.23 -1.46
C ARG A 27 -12.81 -13.76 -1.22
N MET A 28 -12.04 -13.73 -2.31
CA MET A 28 -10.75 -13.04 -2.49
C MET A 28 -10.91 -11.51 -2.50
N ALA A 29 -9.79 -10.76 -2.55
CA ALA A 29 -9.52 -9.53 -3.33
C ALA A 29 -10.53 -8.33 -3.39
N VAL A 30 -11.73 -8.42 -2.80
CA VAL A 30 -12.79 -7.40 -2.89
C VAL A 30 -12.60 -6.26 -1.91
N PHE A 31 -11.92 -6.56 -0.80
CA PHE A 31 -11.65 -5.58 0.23
C PHE A 31 -10.58 -4.62 -0.28
N GLN A 32 -10.93 -3.35 -0.31
CA GLN A 32 -10.06 -2.29 -0.79
C GLN A 32 -9.05 -1.90 0.31
N ASP A 33 -9.50 -1.94 1.56
CA ASP A 33 -8.76 -1.49 2.74
C ASP A 33 -9.26 -2.23 4.01
N VAL A 34 -8.50 -2.14 5.12
CA VAL A 34 -8.84 -2.70 6.43
C VAL A 34 -8.44 -1.72 7.51
N GLN A 35 -9.26 -1.58 8.56
CA GLN A 35 -8.88 -0.82 9.76
C GLN A 35 -9.31 -1.53 11.05
N GLU A 36 -8.51 -1.44 12.10
CA GLU A 36 -8.85 -1.95 13.44
C GLU A 36 -9.79 -0.98 14.19
N SER A 37 -10.65 -1.54 15.05
CA SER A 37 -11.45 -0.76 15.98
C SER A 37 -10.60 -0.09 17.07
N ILE A 38 -11.06 1.05 17.60
CA ILE A 38 -10.32 1.81 18.62
C ILE A 38 -10.12 1.05 19.96
N ASP A 39 -10.90 0.00 20.20
CA ASP A 39 -10.77 -0.91 21.35
C ASP A 39 -9.94 -2.18 21.05
N GLY A 40 -9.48 -2.37 19.80
CA GLY A 40 -8.74 -3.56 19.37
C GLY A 40 -9.55 -4.87 19.31
N SER A 41 -10.89 -4.81 19.37
CA SER A 41 -11.73 -6.02 19.34
C SER A 41 -12.18 -6.47 17.95
N LYS A 42 -12.14 -5.59 16.93
CA LYS A 42 -12.65 -5.88 15.57
C LYS A 42 -11.74 -5.31 14.48
N LEU A 43 -11.87 -5.89 13.28
CA LEU A 43 -11.37 -5.31 12.03
C LEU A 43 -12.56 -4.97 11.12
N TYR A 44 -12.48 -3.83 10.46
CA TYR A 44 -13.44 -3.35 9.47
C TYR A 44 -12.82 -3.44 8.08
N PHE A 45 -13.29 -4.39 7.29
CA PHE A 45 -12.87 -4.58 5.90
C PHE A 45 -13.73 -3.71 4.98
N LEU A 46 -13.13 -2.78 4.24
CA LEU A 46 -13.83 -1.89 3.30
C LEU A 46 -14.21 -2.66 2.02
N TYR A 47 -15.51 -2.91 1.83
CA TYR A 47 -16.05 -3.74 0.75
C TYR A 47 -16.60 -2.90 -0.40
N ASP A 48 -16.10 -3.17 -1.61
CA ASP A 48 -16.71 -2.75 -2.88
C ASP A 48 -17.37 -3.96 -3.58
N PRO A 49 -18.71 -3.98 -3.74
CA PRO A 49 -19.39 -5.03 -4.47
C PRO A 49 -19.11 -5.01 -5.99
N GLN A 50 -18.60 -3.91 -6.57
CA GLN A 50 -18.21 -3.90 -8.00
C GLN A 50 -16.93 -4.71 -8.23
N ALA A 51 -15.93 -4.59 -7.34
CA ALA A 51 -14.77 -5.46 -7.31
C ALA A 51 -15.17 -6.95 -7.09
N ASP A 52 -16.20 -7.22 -6.27
CA ASP A 52 -16.74 -8.57 -6.05
C ASP A 52 -17.27 -9.21 -7.33
N GLU A 53 -18.17 -8.51 -8.04
CA GLU A 53 -18.72 -8.99 -9.31
C GLU A 53 -17.67 -9.20 -10.41
N GLN A 54 -16.54 -8.48 -10.35
CA GLN A 54 -15.44 -8.57 -11.32
C GLN A 54 -14.37 -9.59 -10.95
N SER A 55 -14.31 -10.06 -9.70
CA SER A 55 -13.25 -10.94 -9.17
C SER A 55 -13.17 -12.34 -9.81
N GLY A 56 -14.18 -12.76 -10.58
CA GLY A 56 -14.22 -14.06 -11.28
C GLY A 56 -14.36 -15.30 -10.39
N THR A 57 -14.31 -15.15 -9.07
CA THR A 57 -14.43 -16.24 -8.08
C THR A 57 -15.87 -16.77 -7.96
N SER A 58 -16.08 -17.99 -7.43
CA SER A 58 -17.41 -18.65 -7.38
C SER A 58 -18.00 -18.78 -5.96
N GLY A 59 -19.06 -18.03 -5.63
CA GLY A 59 -19.61 -17.96 -4.26
C GLY A 59 -20.61 -16.80 -4.08
N GLN A 60 -21.50 -16.88 -3.10
CA GLN A 60 -22.57 -15.88 -2.92
C GLN A 60 -22.26 -14.83 -1.84
N ARG A 61 -21.88 -13.64 -2.29
CA ARG A 61 -22.26 -12.35 -1.68
C ARG A 61 -22.52 -11.34 -2.79
N LYS A 62 -23.46 -10.41 -2.54
CA LYS A 62 -23.70 -9.16 -3.29
C LYS A 62 -24.27 -8.14 -2.30
N GLY A 63 -23.44 -7.75 -1.33
CA GLY A 63 -23.85 -6.85 -0.26
C GLY A 63 -23.93 -5.39 -0.73
N TYR A 64 -24.45 -4.51 0.14
CA TYR A 64 -24.25 -3.08 -0.04
C TYR A 64 -22.78 -2.71 0.21
N PRO A 65 -22.24 -1.66 -0.44
CA PRO A 65 -20.89 -1.17 -0.15
C PRO A 65 -20.82 -0.68 1.31
N GLY A 66 -19.67 -0.85 1.96
CA GLY A 66 -19.53 -0.54 3.38
C GLY A 66 -18.44 -1.32 4.10
N LEU A 67 -18.63 -1.58 5.40
CA LEU A 67 -17.66 -2.27 6.26
C LEU A 67 -18.15 -3.68 6.59
N ILE A 68 -17.27 -4.67 6.43
CA ILE A 68 -17.52 -6.04 6.92
C ILE A 68 -16.72 -6.26 8.19
N ILE A 69 -17.41 -6.71 9.24
CA ILE A 69 -16.87 -6.77 10.59
C ILE A 69 -16.28 -8.17 10.82
N PHE A 70 -14.96 -8.24 11.01
CA PHE A 70 -14.29 -9.42 11.55
C PHE A 70 -14.08 -9.23 13.05
N ASP A 71 -14.60 -10.13 13.87
CA ASP A 71 -14.40 -10.07 15.32
C ASP A 71 -13.16 -10.87 15.73
N ILE A 72 -12.20 -10.19 16.36
CA ILE A 72 -10.88 -10.76 16.68
C ILE A 72 -10.98 -11.80 17.81
N GLN A 73 -11.98 -11.70 18.69
CA GLN A 73 -12.20 -12.67 19.77
C GLN A 73 -12.86 -13.95 19.24
N TYR A 74 -13.85 -13.84 18.35
CA TYR A 74 -14.50 -15.00 17.74
C TYR A 74 -13.75 -15.58 16.53
N ARG A 75 -12.76 -14.86 15.97
CA ARG A 75 -11.97 -15.24 14.78
C ARG A 75 -12.83 -15.52 13.54
N CYS A 76 -13.87 -14.71 13.33
CA CYS A 76 -14.81 -14.85 12.22
C CYS A 76 -15.41 -13.52 11.77
N PHE A 77 -15.95 -13.49 10.55
CA PHE A 77 -16.84 -12.43 10.12
C PHE A 77 -18.17 -12.51 10.88
N ALA A 78 -18.54 -11.41 11.54
CA ALA A 78 -19.60 -11.34 12.53
C ALA A 78 -20.71 -10.32 12.21
N GLY A 79 -20.53 -9.46 11.20
CA GLY A 79 -21.52 -8.47 10.81
C GLY A 79 -21.15 -7.66 9.56
N GLU A 80 -22.03 -6.74 9.17
CA GLU A 80 -21.83 -5.81 8.06
C GLU A 80 -22.49 -4.44 8.38
N ILE A 81 -21.91 -3.37 7.86
CA ILE A 81 -22.36 -1.98 8.04
C ILE A 81 -22.43 -1.32 6.65
N ALA A 82 -23.64 -1.15 6.11
CA ALA A 82 -23.84 -0.53 4.81
C ALA A 82 -23.58 0.99 4.85
N ILE A 83 -22.58 1.47 4.09
CA ILE A 83 -22.25 2.89 3.98
C ILE A 83 -22.90 3.45 2.69
N HIS A 84 -23.80 4.40 2.87
CA HIS A 84 -24.48 5.09 1.79
C HIS A 84 -23.73 6.39 1.46
N ASN A 85 -22.68 6.29 0.64
CA ASN A 85 -21.87 7.40 0.15
C ASN A 85 -21.78 7.34 -1.40
N PRO A 86 -21.64 8.46 -2.13
CA PRO A 86 -21.48 8.43 -3.58
C PRO A 86 -20.17 7.74 -4.02
N GLY A 87 -20.18 7.11 -5.19
CA GLY A 87 -19.00 6.46 -5.77
C GLY A 87 -18.67 5.06 -5.24
N LYS A 88 -17.58 4.50 -5.78
CA LYS A 88 -16.99 3.22 -5.37
C LYS A 88 -16.15 3.42 -4.11
N MET A 89 -16.14 2.44 -3.22
CA MET A 89 -15.27 2.47 -2.04
C MET A 89 -13.80 2.32 -2.46
N LYS A 90 -12.88 3.15 -1.95
CA LYS A 90 -11.44 3.11 -2.32
C LYS A 90 -10.47 2.93 -1.17
N PHE A 91 -10.55 3.76 -0.12
CA PHE A 91 -9.63 3.74 1.02
C PHE A 91 -10.35 4.04 2.34
N LEU A 92 -9.86 3.50 3.45
CA LEU A 92 -10.38 3.67 4.81
C LEU A 92 -9.22 3.91 5.77
N PHE A 93 -9.17 5.08 6.42
CA PHE A 93 -8.11 5.41 7.39
C PHE A 93 -8.68 5.56 8.81
N ALA A 94 -8.06 4.97 9.82
CA ALA A 94 -8.52 5.05 11.21
C ALA A 94 -8.03 6.31 11.94
N LEU A 95 -8.97 7.10 12.47
CA LEU A 95 -8.63 8.20 13.37
C LEU A 95 -8.20 7.65 14.74
N LYS A 96 -7.16 8.24 15.35
CA LYS A 96 -6.70 7.96 16.72
C LYS A 96 -7.63 8.51 17.81
N CYS A 97 -8.82 8.99 17.45
CA CYS A 97 -9.81 9.55 18.36
C CYS A 97 -11.12 8.77 18.22
N PRO A 98 -11.85 8.54 19.32
CA PRO A 98 -13.16 7.90 19.26
C PRO A 98 -14.16 8.81 18.54
N SER A 99 -15.24 8.20 18.08
CA SER A 99 -16.40 8.96 17.64
C SER A 99 -17.03 9.73 18.81
N PRO A 100 -17.86 10.75 18.54
CA PRO A 100 -18.65 11.42 19.58
C PRO A 100 -19.60 10.48 20.35
N GLN A 101 -19.83 9.26 19.85
CA GLN A 101 -20.61 8.20 20.50
C GLN A 101 -19.75 7.10 21.14
N GLY A 102 -18.42 7.30 21.25
CA GLY A 102 -17.49 6.34 21.86
C GLY A 102 -17.12 5.14 20.98
N GLY A 103 -17.57 5.11 19.72
CA GLY A 103 -17.19 4.10 18.73
C GLY A 103 -15.87 4.45 18.02
N SER A 104 -15.57 3.72 16.95
CA SER A 104 -14.44 4.05 16.07
C SER A 104 -14.80 5.15 15.06
N SER A 105 -13.82 5.93 14.63
CA SER A 105 -13.98 6.95 13.58
C SER A 105 -13.01 6.70 12.43
N PHE A 106 -13.52 6.80 11.20
CA PHE A 106 -12.76 6.55 9.98
C PHE A 106 -12.88 7.70 8.98
N VAL A 107 -11.90 7.82 8.10
CA VAL A 107 -11.93 8.63 6.89
C VAL A 107 -12.10 7.70 5.71
N LEU A 108 -13.17 7.88 4.95
CA LEU A 108 -13.50 7.12 3.76
C LEU A 108 -13.22 7.96 2.51
N VAL A 109 -12.48 7.39 1.57
CA VAL A 109 -12.33 7.93 0.20
C VAL A 109 -13.20 7.10 -0.76
N THR A 110 -13.97 7.77 -1.60
CA THR A 110 -14.74 7.13 -2.68
C THR A 110 -14.49 7.78 -4.04
N GLU A 111 -14.62 6.98 -5.11
CA GLU A 111 -14.35 7.37 -6.50
C GLU A 111 -15.64 7.41 -7.32
N GLU A 112 -15.92 8.54 -7.98
CA GLU A 112 -16.97 8.68 -8.98
C GLU A 112 -16.40 8.96 -10.36
N GLU A 113 -16.93 8.27 -11.38
CA GLU A 113 -16.67 8.60 -12.78
C GLU A 113 -17.89 9.35 -13.35
N ILE A 114 -17.75 10.64 -13.64
CA ILE A 114 -18.85 11.50 -14.08
C ILE A 114 -18.44 12.25 -15.36
N TYR A 115 -19.14 11.95 -16.45
CA TYR A 115 -18.85 12.49 -17.80
C TYR A 115 -17.39 12.30 -18.27
N GLY A 116 -16.77 11.18 -17.90
CA GLY A 116 -15.36 10.87 -18.21
C GLY A 116 -14.34 11.59 -17.33
N GLN A 117 -14.78 12.28 -16.26
CA GLN A 117 -13.89 12.80 -15.22
C GLN A 117 -13.91 11.88 -14.00
N CYS A 118 -12.72 11.51 -13.51
CA CYS A 118 -12.58 10.85 -12.21
C CYS A 118 -12.67 11.90 -11.09
N ARG A 119 -13.37 11.56 -10.00
CA ARG A 119 -13.67 12.47 -8.88
C ARG A 119 -13.57 11.73 -7.56
N LEU A 120 -12.75 12.27 -6.65
CA LEU A 120 -12.57 11.72 -5.30
C LEU A 120 -13.42 12.51 -4.29
N ASN A 121 -14.33 11.81 -3.61
CA ASN A 121 -15.03 12.31 -2.43
C ASN A 121 -14.30 11.83 -1.17
N VAL A 122 -14.28 12.66 -0.14
CA VAL A 122 -13.63 12.35 1.14
C VAL A 122 -14.60 12.65 2.28
N SER A 123 -14.93 11.63 3.05
CA SER A 123 -15.98 11.67 4.09
C SER A 123 -15.49 11.10 5.41
N ARG A 124 -15.98 11.63 6.53
CA ARG A 124 -15.80 11.02 7.85
C ARG A 124 -16.98 10.11 8.17
N VAL A 125 -16.67 8.91 8.64
CA VAL A 125 -17.61 7.88 9.10
C VAL A 125 -17.38 7.67 10.60
N ASP A 126 -18.36 8.02 11.42
CA ASP A 126 -18.34 7.83 12.87
C ASP A 126 -19.26 6.66 13.23
N LEU A 127 -18.73 5.61 13.87
CA LEU A 127 -19.53 4.48 14.37
C LEU A 127 -20.09 4.74 15.77
N ALA A 128 -21.15 4.02 16.14
CA ALA A 128 -21.67 4.00 17.50
C ALA A 128 -20.77 3.16 18.44
N HIS A 129 -21.02 3.26 19.76
CA HIS A 129 -20.27 2.54 20.81
C HIS A 129 -20.23 1.01 20.65
N ASP A 130 -21.20 0.42 19.94
CA ASP A 130 -21.25 -1.02 19.67
C ASP A 130 -20.23 -1.47 18.61
N GLY A 131 -19.75 -0.54 17.78
CA GLY A 131 -18.96 -0.84 16.59
C GLY A 131 -19.71 -1.63 15.52
N LEU A 132 -21.04 -1.71 15.60
CA LEU A 132 -21.92 -2.46 14.68
C LEU A 132 -22.82 -1.54 13.85
N SER A 133 -22.91 -0.24 14.19
CA SER A 133 -23.78 0.72 13.51
C SER A 133 -23.11 2.08 13.25
N ILE A 134 -23.60 2.80 12.24
CA ILE A 134 -23.18 4.17 11.92
C ILE A 134 -23.88 5.15 12.87
N ALA A 135 -23.11 6.01 13.52
CA ALA A 135 -23.61 7.16 14.26
C ALA A 135 -23.71 8.41 13.38
N ASN A 136 -22.76 8.64 12.48
CA ASN A 136 -22.76 9.78 11.55
C ASN A 136 -21.93 9.48 10.27
N VAL A 137 -22.30 10.07 9.14
CA VAL A 137 -21.46 10.19 7.93
C VAL A 137 -21.57 11.61 7.42
N ARG A 138 -20.44 12.27 7.17
CA ARG A 138 -20.36 13.63 6.62
C ARG A 138 -19.24 13.78 5.60
N SER A 139 -19.44 14.54 4.54
CA SER A 139 -18.33 14.97 3.68
C SER A 139 -17.40 15.90 4.47
N LEU A 140 -16.10 15.74 4.27
CA LEU A 140 -15.07 16.65 4.78
C LEU A 140 -14.78 17.79 3.78
N ILE A 141 -15.10 17.59 2.49
CA ILE A 141 -14.84 18.55 1.41
C ILE A 141 -16.11 19.11 0.78
N THR A 142 -16.11 20.41 0.45
CA THR A 142 -17.24 21.11 -0.19
C THR A 142 -17.56 20.64 -1.61
N SER A 143 -16.60 20.00 -2.27
CA SER A 143 -16.66 19.54 -3.65
C SER A 143 -15.64 18.43 -3.85
N ALA A 144 -16.00 17.39 -4.61
CA ALA A 144 -15.08 16.31 -4.96
C ALA A 144 -13.82 16.84 -5.67
N ILE A 145 -12.67 16.22 -5.41
CA ILE A 145 -11.41 16.54 -6.10
C ILE A 145 -11.47 15.89 -7.47
N VAL A 146 -11.46 16.70 -8.54
CA VAL A 146 -11.38 16.22 -9.92
C VAL A 146 -9.93 15.88 -10.25
N ILE A 147 -9.68 14.68 -10.76
CA ILE A 147 -8.34 14.15 -11.08
C ILE A 147 -8.30 13.57 -12.49
N ASP A 148 -7.11 13.46 -13.07
CA ASP A 148 -6.88 12.87 -14.41
C ASP A 148 -5.62 11.99 -14.39
N GLY A 149 -5.81 10.67 -14.22
CA GLY A 149 -4.75 9.68 -14.13
C GLY A 149 -4.67 8.97 -12.77
N GLU A 150 -3.47 8.52 -12.40
CA GLU A 150 -3.20 7.82 -11.14
C GLU A 150 -3.38 8.75 -9.92
N TYR A 151 -3.70 8.15 -8.77
CA TYR A 151 -3.80 8.82 -7.48
C TYR A 151 -3.35 7.91 -6.34
N ILE A 152 -2.87 8.51 -5.26
CA ILE A 152 -2.48 7.85 -4.00
C ILE A 152 -3.11 8.63 -2.86
N CYS A 153 -3.72 7.95 -1.89
CA CYS A 153 -4.24 8.56 -0.68
C CYS A 153 -3.51 7.96 0.52
N SER A 154 -3.10 8.79 1.47
CA SER A 154 -2.45 8.35 2.71
C SER A 154 -2.85 9.28 3.86
N MET A 155 -2.86 8.79 5.10
CA MET A 155 -3.18 9.60 6.28
C MET A 155 -1.92 9.95 7.07
N ARG A 156 -1.83 11.20 7.56
CA ARG A 156 -0.67 11.68 8.33
C ARG A 156 -0.53 10.96 9.67
N ASP A 157 0.71 10.59 9.99
CA ASP A 157 1.05 10.00 11.29
C ASP A 157 1.16 11.05 12.41
N ASP A 158 1.39 12.33 12.09
CA ASP A 158 1.51 13.43 13.05
C ASP A 158 0.22 14.25 13.26
N LEU A 159 -0.65 14.36 12.24
CA LEU A 159 -1.88 15.17 12.26
C LEU A 159 -3.12 14.38 11.78
N PRO A 160 -4.34 14.77 12.16
CA PRO A 160 -5.57 14.19 11.64
C PRO A 160 -5.91 14.75 10.25
N GLU A 161 -4.96 14.68 9.30
CA GLU A 161 -5.18 15.06 7.89
C GLU A 161 -4.97 13.84 7.00
N ILE A 162 -5.82 13.73 5.97
CA ILE A 162 -5.55 12.87 4.81
C ILE A 162 -4.87 13.71 3.73
N VAL A 163 -3.86 13.13 3.09
CA VAL A 163 -3.19 13.69 1.91
C VAL A 163 -3.62 12.89 0.69
N VAL A 164 -4.26 13.58 -0.25
CA VAL A 164 -4.56 13.06 -1.59
C VAL A 164 -3.49 13.56 -2.52
N MET A 165 -2.88 12.65 -3.28
CA MET A 165 -1.94 12.93 -4.36
C MET A 165 -2.58 12.46 -5.66
N ALA A 166 -2.53 13.25 -6.73
CA ALA A 166 -3.01 12.80 -8.03
C ALA A 166 -2.33 13.50 -9.21
N ASN A 167 -2.46 12.87 -10.37
CA ASN A 167 -2.14 13.41 -11.69
C ASN A 167 -3.29 14.32 -12.22
N PRO A 168 -3.05 15.18 -13.24
CA PRO A 168 -1.89 15.24 -14.13
C PRO A 168 -0.82 16.23 -13.67
N GLY A 169 0.43 15.74 -13.57
CA GLY A 169 1.46 16.38 -12.76
C GLY A 169 1.12 16.25 -11.27
N LEU A 170 2.13 16.01 -10.42
CA LEU A 170 1.90 15.70 -9.00
C LEU A 170 1.25 16.86 -8.26
N GLN A 171 -0.07 16.77 -8.11
CA GLN A 171 -0.89 17.64 -7.27
C GLN A 171 -1.11 16.99 -5.92
N VAL A 172 -1.13 17.81 -4.86
CA VAL A 172 -1.26 17.36 -3.48
C VAL A 172 -2.30 18.22 -2.77
N TRP A 173 -3.32 17.58 -2.21
CA TRP A 173 -4.34 18.19 -1.36
C TRP A 173 -4.21 17.64 0.05
N ARG A 174 -4.20 18.52 1.06
CA ARG A 174 -4.32 18.17 2.48
C ARG A 174 -5.74 18.48 2.94
N ILE A 175 -6.42 17.53 3.58
CA ILE A 175 -7.80 17.67 4.05
C ILE A 175 -7.82 17.35 5.54
N ASP A 176 -8.35 18.27 6.35
CA ASP A 176 -8.57 18.05 7.78
C ASP A 176 -9.76 17.10 8.03
N CYS A 177 -9.50 16.04 8.80
CA CYS A 177 -10.44 14.97 9.10
C CYS A 177 -11.23 15.19 10.40
N MET A 178 -10.93 16.26 11.16
CA MET A 178 -11.65 16.64 12.37
C MET A 178 -12.78 17.63 12.12
N SER A 179 -12.89 18.21 10.92
CA SER A 179 -13.97 19.15 10.59
C SER A 179 -15.36 18.60 10.86
N GLU A 180 -16.24 19.43 11.44
CA GLU A 180 -17.66 19.12 11.66
C GLU A 180 -18.54 19.47 10.46
N SER A 181 -18.01 20.20 9.46
CA SER A 181 -18.71 20.56 8.22
C SER A 181 -17.80 20.47 6.99
N PRO A 182 -18.35 20.27 5.78
CA PRO A 182 -17.56 20.29 4.56
C PRO A 182 -16.82 21.63 4.40
N GLN A 183 -15.51 21.60 4.16
CA GLN A 183 -14.67 22.78 3.94
C GLN A 183 -13.78 22.63 2.69
N SER A 184 -13.01 23.65 2.34
CA SER A 184 -11.95 23.49 1.33
C SER A 184 -10.75 22.74 1.91
N PRO A 185 -9.93 22.03 1.10
CA PRO A 185 -8.66 21.46 1.55
C PRO A 185 -7.79 22.51 2.27
N VAL A 186 -7.16 22.12 3.39
CA VAL A 186 -6.32 23.02 4.21
C VAL A 186 -5.03 23.43 3.52
N ALA A 187 -4.64 22.70 2.48
CA ALA A 187 -3.67 23.15 1.47
C ALA A 187 -3.91 22.42 0.14
N HIS A 188 -3.58 23.08 -0.97
CA HIS A 188 -3.43 22.49 -2.30
C HIS A 188 -2.18 23.09 -2.95
N PHE A 189 -1.36 22.24 -3.56
CA PHE A 189 -0.18 22.66 -4.34
C PHE A 189 0.17 21.62 -5.41
N SER A 190 1.01 22.02 -6.38
CA SER A 190 1.60 21.13 -7.37
C SER A 190 3.11 21.09 -7.20
N VAL A 191 3.72 19.93 -7.44
CA VAL A 191 5.19 19.74 -7.39
C VAL A 191 5.75 19.81 -8.82
N PRO A 192 6.55 20.83 -9.18
CA PRO A 192 7.01 21.01 -10.56
C PRO A 192 7.86 19.84 -11.07
N GLY A 193 7.53 19.33 -12.26
CA GLY A 193 8.29 18.25 -12.92
C GLY A 193 8.10 16.84 -12.34
N ALA A 194 7.27 16.68 -11.31
CA ALA A 194 6.93 15.37 -10.74
C ALA A 194 5.56 14.88 -11.25
N ASP A 195 5.37 13.56 -11.26
CA ASP A 195 4.15 12.84 -11.66
C ASP A 195 4.13 11.49 -10.92
N LEU A 196 2.96 10.95 -10.60
CA LEU A 196 2.85 9.69 -9.84
C LEU A 196 3.30 8.45 -10.63
N THR A 197 3.31 8.52 -11.97
CA THR A 197 3.76 7.41 -12.80
C THR A 197 5.24 7.06 -12.62
N HIS A 198 6.05 7.98 -12.08
CA HIS A 198 7.46 7.75 -11.74
C HIS A 198 7.67 6.84 -10.51
N PHE A 199 6.64 6.61 -9.69
CA PHE A 199 6.74 5.95 -8.39
C PHE A 199 6.00 4.61 -8.37
N TYR A 200 6.45 3.72 -7.47
CA TYR A 200 5.78 2.45 -7.19
C TYR A 200 4.56 2.65 -6.30
N ASP A 201 4.73 3.38 -5.20
CA ASP A 201 3.70 3.69 -4.18
C ASP A 201 4.12 4.92 -3.34
N GLY A 202 3.29 5.41 -2.41
CA GLY A 202 3.52 6.64 -1.65
C GLY A 202 2.87 6.69 -0.26
N PHE A 203 3.70 6.83 0.77
CA PHE A 203 3.31 6.82 2.19
C PHE A 203 3.58 8.15 2.88
N LEU A 204 3.07 8.34 4.10
CA LEU A 204 3.34 9.52 4.93
C LEU A 204 4.21 9.15 6.14
N ASN A 205 5.20 9.98 6.41
CA ASN A 205 6.12 9.73 7.52
C ASN A 205 6.78 11.02 8.02
N ASN A 206 6.59 11.34 9.30
CA ASN A 206 7.27 12.47 9.95
C ASN A 206 7.11 13.81 9.21
N GLY A 207 5.91 14.08 8.66
CA GLY A 207 5.63 15.29 7.88
C GLY A 207 6.22 15.32 6.46
N ASN A 208 6.67 14.18 5.94
CA ASN A 208 7.10 14.00 4.54
C ASN A 208 6.18 13.00 3.84
N ILE A 209 6.06 13.13 2.52
CA ILE A 209 5.64 12.02 1.65
C ILE A 209 6.88 11.20 1.30
N VAL A 210 6.78 9.89 1.46
CA VAL A 210 7.80 8.89 1.14
C VAL A 210 7.31 8.09 -0.06
N PHE A 211 7.82 8.42 -1.24
CA PHE A 211 7.56 7.66 -2.46
C PHE A 211 8.53 6.49 -2.57
N LEU A 212 7.98 5.29 -2.78
CA LEU A 212 8.75 4.10 -3.11
C LEU A 212 9.14 4.13 -4.60
N SER A 213 10.39 3.82 -4.89
CA SER A 213 10.91 3.84 -6.26
C SER A 213 10.45 2.63 -7.07
N ALA A 214 10.28 2.83 -8.37
CA ALA A 214 9.99 1.76 -9.33
C ALA A 214 11.23 1.44 -10.18
N THR A 215 11.36 0.19 -10.63
CA THR A 215 12.22 -0.15 -11.77
C THR A 215 11.48 0.15 -13.08
N PRO A 216 12.18 0.34 -14.23
CA PRO A 216 11.55 0.68 -15.52
C PRO A 216 10.44 -0.29 -15.99
N ASP A 217 10.54 -1.56 -15.59
CA ASP A 217 9.57 -2.62 -15.86
C ASP A 217 8.46 -2.74 -14.80
N GLY A 218 8.36 -1.77 -13.88
CA GLY A 218 7.26 -1.62 -12.92
C GLY A 218 7.35 -2.48 -11.65
N HIS A 219 8.52 -3.05 -11.33
CA HIS A 219 8.76 -3.67 -10.02
C HIS A 219 9.11 -2.60 -8.97
N PHE A 220 9.11 -3.00 -7.71
CA PHE A 220 9.63 -2.20 -6.61
C PHE A 220 11.17 -2.13 -6.66
N ASP A 221 11.73 -0.92 -6.71
CA ASP A 221 13.16 -0.68 -6.50
C ASP A 221 13.40 -0.36 -5.02
N ASN A 222 14.02 -1.30 -4.31
CA ASN A 222 14.34 -1.16 -2.90
C ASN A 222 15.66 -0.43 -2.62
N THR A 223 16.43 -0.07 -3.65
CA THR A 223 17.76 0.55 -3.51
C THR A 223 17.69 2.05 -3.20
N ARG A 224 16.53 2.68 -3.38
CA ARG A 224 16.31 4.10 -3.08
C ARG A 224 14.84 4.38 -2.73
N ILE A 225 14.58 5.59 -2.24
CA ILE A 225 13.26 6.19 -2.06
C ILE A 225 13.31 7.67 -2.45
N HIS A 226 12.16 8.33 -2.57
CA HIS A 226 12.07 9.77 -2.80
C HIS A 226 11.22 10.46 -1.73
N LEU A 227 11.65 11.65 -1.30
CA LEU A 227 11.05 12.39 -0.19
C LEU A 227 10.54 13.77 -0.64
N LEU A 228 9.28 14.08 -0.33
CA LEU A 228 8.70 15.42 -0.48
C LEU A 228 8.32 15.95 0.91
N ASN A 229 8.89 17.08 1.34
CA ASN A 229 8.58 17.65 2.65
C ASN A 229 7.29 18.48 2.61
N LEU A 230 6.26 18.14 3.40
CA LEU A 230 4.96 18.83 3.37
C LEU A 230 5.02 20.29 3.87
N SER A 231 6.12 20.70 4.53
CA SER A 231 6.34 22.09 4.95
C SER A 231 7.17 22.91 3.95
N ARG A 232 7.81 22.26 2.97
CA ARG A 232 8.59 22.87 1.87
C ARG A 232 8.46 22.03 0.60
N PRO A 233 7.28 22.04 -0.06
CA PRO A 233 6.95 21.10 -1.14
C PRO A 233 7.55 21.47 -2.51
N GLU A 234 8.60 22.29 -2.55
CA GLU A 234 9.19 22.83 -3.78
C GLU A 234 9.89 21.75 -4.63
N HIS A 235 10.53 20.78 -3.96
CA HIS A 235 11.40 19.77 -4.58
C HIS A 235 11.24 18.40 -3.93
N ILE A 236 11.36 17.34 -4.75
CA ILE A 236 11.53 15.97 -4.29
C ILE A 236 13.03 15.67 -4.16
N THR A 237 13.44 15.03 -3.08
CA THR A 237 14.84 14.60 -2.88
C THR A 237 14.95 13.08 -2.81
N SER A 238 15.82 12.49 -3.61
CA SER A 238 16.09 11.04 -3.61
C SER A 238 17.07 10.67 -2.49
N GLN A 239 16.83 9.53 -1.82
CA GLN A 239 17.74 8.96 -0.82
C GLN A 239 18.04 7.50 -1.16
N ASN A 240 19.32 7.11 -1.11
CA ASN A 240 19.73 5.73 -1.32
C ASN A 240 19.50 4.92 -0.05
N CYS A 241 18.89 3.74 -0.18
CA CYS A 241 18.71 2.80 0.90
C CYS A 241 20.01 1.99 1.13
N SER A 242 20.21 1.56 2.36
CA SER A 242 21.31 0.70 2.79
C SER A 242 20.79 -0.67 3.25
N PRO A 243 21.58 -1.75 3.09
CA PRO A 243 21.15 -3.11 3.41
C PRO A 243 21.13 -3.40 4.92
N ASP A 244 20.47 -4.50 5.28
CA ASP A 244 20.63 -5.15 6.57
C ASP A 244 22.09 -5.66 6.68
N PRO A 245 22.84 -5.34 7.75
CA PRO A 245 24.25 -5.74 7.87
C PRO A 245 24.50 -7.24 7.92
N SER A 246 23.45 -8.05 8.13
CA SER A 246 23.48 -9.51 8.26
C SER A 246 22.67 -10.27 7.21
N ARG A 247 21.70 -9.60 6.55
CA ARG A 247 20.79 -10.20 5.56
C ARG A 247 20.85 -9.60 4.16
N GLY A 248 21.53 -8.46 3.98
CA GLY A 248 21.60 -7.76 2.71
C GLY A 248 20.36 -6.91 2.43
N MET A 249 20.09 -6.64 1.15
CA MET A 249 18.83 -6.04 0.73
C MET A 249 17.70 -7.07 0.75
N PRO A 250 16.41 -6.65 0.83
CA PRO A 250 15.32 -7.51 0.42
C PRO A 250 15.56 -8.04 -1.01
N ILE A 251 15.20 -9.29 -1.30
CA ILE A 251 15.22 -9.77 -2.69
C ILE A 251 14.14 -9.05 -3.52
N PRO A 252 14.43 -8.62 -4.77
CA PRO A 252 13.43 -8.04 -5.67
C PRO A 252 12.23 -8.97 -5.87
N ARG A 253 11.03 -8.39 -5.83
CA ARG A 253 9.76 -9.12 -5.69
C ARG A 253 8.57 -8.31 -6.24
N LYS A 254 7.49 -8.99 -6.61
CA LYS A 254 6.18 -8.40 -6.97
C LYS A 254 5.20 -8.53 -5.80
N GLN A 255 4.08 -7.81 -5.86
CA GLN A 255 2.91 -7.99 -4.98
C GLN A 255 3.22 -8.08 -3.47
N CYS A 256 4.21 -7.33 -2.99
CA CYS A 256 4.50 -7.24 -1.56
C CYS A 256 3.62 -6.17 -0.91
N GLY A 257 3.17 -6.45 0.30
CA GLY A 257 2.36 -5.50 1.06
C GLY A 257 3.24 -4.43 1.68
N PHE A 258 2.84 -3.17 1.54
CA PHE A 258 3.48 -2.02 2.17
C PHE A 258 2.50 -1.28 3.07
N ASP A 259 3.03 -0.71 4.16
CA ASP A 259 2.38 0.32 4.95
C ASP A 259 3.45 1.11 5.73
N SER A 260 3.08 2.16 6.44
CA SER A 260 3.98 3.02 7.19
C SER A 260 3.62 3.12 8.67
N ILE A 261 4.64 3.15 9.52
CA ILE A 261 4.57 3.55 10.93
C ILE A 261 5.55 4.69 11.15
N THR A 262 5.38 5.48 12.20
CA THR A 262 6.29 6.61 12.47
C THR A 262 7.75 6.15 12.56
N HIS A 263 8.60 6.75 11.72
CA HIS A 263 10.01 6.38 11.47
C HIS A 263 10.29 5.12 10.63
N ALA A 264 9.28 4.47 10.02
CA ALA A 264 9.53 3.35 9.12
C ALA A 264 8.47 3.08 8.03
N ILE A 265 8.94 2.49 6.92
CA ILE A 265 8.08 1.75 5.98
C ILE A 265 8.20 0.25 6.28
N LEU A 266 7.09 -0.44 6.34
CA LEU A 266 6.97 -1.88 6.53
C LEU A 266 6.80 -2.56 5.16
N MET A 267 7.37 -3.75 4.98
CA MET A 267 7.12 -4.60 3.81
C MET A 267 6.89 -6.06 4.24
N ALA A 268 5.88 -6.71 3.66
CA ALA A 268 5.52 -8.10 3.95
C ALA A 268 5.38 -8.95 2.70
N GLY A 269 6.01 -10.13 2.70
CA GLY A 269 5.79 -11.17 1.70
C GLY A 269 6.05 -10.71 0.26
N GLY A 270 5.07 -10.93 -0.61
CA GLY A 270 5.20 -10.80 -2.06
C GLY A 270 5.81 -12.05 -2.70
N GLU A 271 6.06 -11.98 -4.00
CA GLU A 271 6.43 -13.14 -4.81
C GLU A 271 7.65 -12.90 -5.72
N VAL A 272 8.33 -13.99 -6.07
CA VAL A 272 9.43 -14.03 -7.03
C VAL A 272 9.06 -14.98 -8.16
N ASP A 273 9.00 -14.44 -9.37
CA ASP A 273 8.85 -15.21 -10.60
C ASP A 273 10.11 -16.08 -10.81
N ARG A 274 9.95 -17.41 -10.78
CA ARG A 274 11.02 -18.38 -11.03
C ARG A 274 11.00 -18.90 -12.48
N GLY A 275 10.22 -18.27 -13.35
CA GLY A 275 10.02 -18.67 -14.74
C GLY A 275 8.96 -19.77 -14.90
N HIS A 276 8.49 -19.94 -16.14
CA HIS A 276 7.52 -20.98 -16.53
C HIS A 276 6.19 -20.96 -15.72
N GLY A 277 5.81 -19.82 -15.14
CA GLY A 277 4.61 -19.69 -14.30
C GLY A 277 4.76 -20.22 -12.87
N ASN A 278 5.99 -20.52 -12.43
CA ASN A 278 6.29 -20.91 -11.06
C ASN A 278 6.61 -19.66 -10.22
N PHE A 279 5.81 -19.40 -9.18
CA PHE A 279 5.96 -18.23 -8.31
C PHE A 279 6.35 -18.68 -6.89
N GLU A 280 7.51 -18.22 -6.41
CA GLU A 280 7.93 -18.41 -5.03
C GLU A 280 7.37 -17.28 -4.17
N ARG A 281 6.40 -17.60 -3.31
CA ARG A 281 5.78 -16.63 -2.39
C ARG A 281 6.53 -16.59 -1.07
N LEU A 282 6.87 -15.38 -0.65
CA LEU A 282 7.80 -15.12 0.43
C LEU A 282 7.08 -14.98 1.77
N LEU A 283 7.76 -15.37 2.86
CA LEU A 283 7.23 -15.35 4.23
C LEU A 283 7.83 -14.24 5.10
N ASP A 284 8.80 -13.49 4.58
CA ASP A 284 9.60 -12.55 5.35
C ASP A 284 8.95 -11.16 5.51
N TYR A 285 9.28 -10.51 6.62
CA TYR A 285 8.95 -9.11 6.86
C TYR A 285 10.24 -8.27 6.87
N TRP A 286 10.16 -7.07 6.33
CA TRP A 286 11.23 -6.09 6.33
C TRP A 286 10.73 -4.74 6.85
N ILE A 287 11.67 -3.94 7.34
CA ILE A 287 11.43 -2.57 7.78
C ILE A 287 12.52 -1.66 7.22
N LEU A 288 12.12 -0.56 6.59
CA LEU A 288 13.00 0.52 6.16
C LEU A 288 12.92 1.65 7.19
N ASP A 289 13.98 1.82 7.96
CA ASP A 289 14.15 2.93 8.90
C ASP A 289 14.25 4.25 8.12
N THR A 290 13.27 5.16 8.25
CA THR A 290 13.19 6.41 7.47
C THR A 290 14.07 7.54 8.04
N ASN A 291 14.78 7.31 9.15
CA ASN A 291 15.78 8.25 9.66
C ASN A 291 17.19 7.92 9.13
N SER A 292 17.50 6.63 8.97
CA SER A 292 18.82 6.14 8.53
C SER A 292 18.83 5.54 7.11
N PHE A 293 17.67 5.45 6.47
CA PHE A 293 17.46 4.79 5.18
C PHE A 293 18.08 3.40 5.13
N GLN A 294 17.81 2.59 6.16
CA GLN A 294 18.34 1.23 6.30
C GLN A 294 17.22 0.20 6.31
N TRP A 295 17.30 -0.77 5.40
CA TRP A 295 16.53 -2.00 5.47
C TRP A 295 17.04 -2.88 6.61
N ARG A 296 16.11 -3.46 7.37
CA ARG A 296 16.39 -4.51 8.36
C ARG A 296 15.40 -5.65 8.14
N GLN A 297 15.87 -6.90 8.12
CA GLN A 297 14.97 -8.04 8.07
C GLN A 297 14.45 -8.32 9.49
N ILE A 298 13.14 -8.40 9.64
CA ILE A 298 12.54 -8.76 10.91
C ILE A 298 12.74 -10.27 11.12
N PRO A 299 13.23 -10.71 12.30
CA PRO A 299 13.49 -12.13 12.58
C PRO A 299 12.20 -12.88 12.96
N SER A 300 11.19 -12.81 12.09
CA SER A 300 9.90 -13.51 12.16
C SER A 300 9.39 -13.75 10.74
N GLN A 301 8.47 -14.70 10.57
CA GLN A 301 7.88 -15.05 9.28
C GLN A 301 6.35 -15.14 9.39
N MET A 302 5.65 -15.01 8.26
CA MET A 302 4.24 -15.38 8.15
C MET A 302 4.07 -16.89 8.36
N PRO A 303 3.04 -17.37 9.09
CA PRO A 303 2.77 -18.80 9.26
C PRO A 303 2.29 -19.49 7.96
N CYS A 304 1.82 -18.72 6.97
CA CYS A 304 1.49 -19.18 5.63
C CYS A 304 1.86 -18.11 4.58
N PRO A 305 2.26 -18.49 3.35
CA PRO A 305 2.50 -17.53 2.27
C PRO A 305 1.18 -16.96 1.76
N LEU A 306 1.15 -15.65 1.47
CA LEU A 306 -0.02 -14.95 0.94
C LEU A 306 0.21 -14.51 -0.50
N ILE A 307 -0.90 -14.42 -1.25
CA ILE A 307 -1.04 -13.80 -2.57
C ILE A 307 -1.53 -12.38 -2.36
N GLU A 308 -0.94 -11.42 -3.06
CA GLU A 308 -1.18 -9.97 -2.87
C GLU A 308 -1.35 -9.56 -1.38
N PRO A 309 -0.41 -9.95 -0.47
CA PRO A 309 -0.44 -9.47 0.90
C PRO A 309 -0.55 -7.95 0.94
N ARG A 310 -1.46 -7.46 1.76
CA ARG A 310 -1.62 -6.06 2.13
C ARG A 310 -1.27 -5.91 3.60
N LEU A 311 -0.81 -4.72 3.97
CA LEU A 311 -0.50 -4.36 5.34
C LEU A 311 -1.50 -3.32 5.84
N THR A 312 -1.77 -3.40 7.15
CA THR A 312 -2.48 -2.37 7.90
C THR A 312 -1.80 -2.23 9.25
N ALA A 313 -1.11 -1.12 9.49
CA ALA A 313 -0.57 -0.74 10.78
C ALA A 313 -1.62 0.04 11.57
N CYS A 314 -1.98 -0.46 12.76
CA CYS A 314 -3.13 0.04 13.50
C CYS A 314 -2.73 0.91 14.70
N ASN A 315 -3.66 1.76 15.12
CA ASN A 315 -3.46 2.73 16.21
C ASN A 315 -3.21 2.08 17.58
N SER A 316 -3.46 0.77 17.74
CA SER A 316 -3.09 -0.02 18.92
C SER A 316 -1.61 -0.44 18.97
N GLY A 317 -0.92 -0.39 17.82
CA GLY A 317 0.39 -1.00 17.62
C GLY A 317 0.38 -2.41 17.02
N ASN A 318 -0.79 -3.04 16.89
CA ASN A 318 -0.95 -4.24 16.07
C ASN A 318 -0.68 -3.90 14.59
N ILE A 319 -0.12 -4.85 13.84
CA ILE A 319 -0.04 -4.80 12.39
C ILE A 319 -0.75 -6.03 11.83
N TYR A 320 -1.66 -5.83 10.88
CA TYR A 320 -2.37 -6.92 10.21
C TYR A 320 -1.82 -7.11 8.81
N VAL A 321 -1.50 -8.36 8.46
CA VAL A 321 -1.14 -8.76 7.10
C VAL A 321 -2.26 -9.64 6.57
N TRP A 322 -2.86 -9.27 5.45
CA TRP A 322 -4.03 -9.96 4.91
C TRP A 322 -3.92 -10.11 3.40
N GLY A 323 -4.42 -11.22 2.87
CA GLY A 323 -4.27 -11.59 1.47
C GLY A 323 -4.75 -13.01 1.20
N ASP A 324 -4.72 -13.42 -0.06
CA ASP A 324 -5.34 -14.67 -0.50
C ASP A 324 -4.40 -15.87 -0.35
N PHE A 325 -4.95 -17.08 -0.23
CA PHE A 325 -4.20 -18.32 -0.01
C PHE A 325 -4.78 -19.47 -0.84
N ASP A 326 -3.90 -20.20 -1.56
CA ASP A 326 -4.30 -21.24 -2.54
C ASP A 326 -5.04 -22.43 -1.93
N GLN A 327 -4.77 -22.78 -0.66
CA GLN A 327 -5.24 -24.05 -0.10
C GLN A 327 -6.68 -23.94 0.41
N PRO A 328 -7.61 -24.78 -0.08
CA PRO A 328 -9.04 -24.69 0.26
C PRO A 328 -9.29 -25.14 1.71
N LEU A 329 -10.02 -24.34 2.49
CA LEU A 329 -10.26 -24.61 3.90
C LEU A 329 -11.14 -25.86 4.10
N PRO A 330 -10.86 -26.74 5.08
CA PRO A 330 -11.69 -27.92 5.30
C PRO A 330 -13.17 -27.60 5.54
N GLY A 331 -14.03 -28.13 4.66
CA GLY A 331 -15.47 -27.84 4.63
C GLY A 331 -15.90 -26.86 3.52
N MET A 332 -14.96 -26.18 2.88
CA MET A 332 -15.18 -25.37 1.67
C MET A 332 -15.14 -26.23 0.40
N PRO A 333 -15.60 -25.71 -0.76
CA PRO A 333 -15.32 -26.32 -2.06
C PRO A 333 -13.80 -26.42 -2.31
N PRO A 334 -13.31 -27.45 -3.02
CA PRO A 334 -11.89 -27.57 -3.35
C PRO A 334 -11.39 -26.50 -4.34
N ASN A 335 -12.30 -25.84 -5.04
CA ASN A 335 -12.01 -24.80 -6.02
C ASN A 335 -12.36 -23.43 -5.43
N GLY A 336 -11.34 -22.72 -4.96
CA GLY A 336 -11.42 -21.39 -4.37
C GLY A 336 -10.22 -21.15 -3.47
N THR A 337 -9.75 -19.90 -3.43
CA THR A 337 -8.74 -19.44 -2.47
C THR A 337 -9.43 -18.70 -1.33
N HIS A 338 -8.71 -18.49 -0.23
CA HIS A 338 -9.27 -17.86 0.97
C HIS A 338 -8.42 -16.71 1.46
N LEU A 339 -9.08 -15.63 1.89
CA LEU A 339 -8.48 -14.59 2.70
C LEU A 339 -7.92 -15.20 3.99
N ARG A 340 -6.62 -15.02 4.25
CA ARG A 340 -6.02 -15.18 5.58
C ARG A 340 -5.76 -13.81 6.19
N ILE A 341 -5.79 -13.75 7.51
CA ILE A 341 -5.56 -12.53 8.30
C ILE A 341 -4.56 -12.90 9.39
N LEU A 342 -3.39 -12.26 9.34
CA LEU A 342 -2.27 -12.51 10.22
C LEU A 342 -2.09 -11.29 11.14
N ARG A 343 -2.16 -11.48 12.45
CA ARG A 343 -1.84 -10.44 13.43
C ARG A 343 -0.36 -10.52 13.79
N VAL A 344 0.37 -9.46 13.47
CA VAL A 344 1.78 -9.26 13.82
C VAL A 344 1.88 -8.31 15.02
N SER A 345 2.71 -8.69 15.97
CA SER A 345 2.89 -8.01 17.27
C SER A 345 4.36 -8.11 17.70
N GLY A 346 4.84 -7.23 18.58
CA GLY A 346 6.27 -7.13 18.95
C GLY A 346 7.07 -6.14 18.11
N LEU A 347 6.44 -5.51 17.11
CA LEU A 347 7.01 -4.48 16.23
C LEU A 347 6.90 -3.06 16.81
N GLU A 348 6.14 -2.87 17.88
CA GLU A 348 5.90 -1.58 18.54
C GLU A 348 7.17 -0.79 18.92
N LYS A 349 8.31 -1.48 19.06
CA LYS A 349 9.61 -0.88 19.39
C LYS A 349 10.34 -0.25 18.20
N ALA A 350 9.73 -0.24 17.01
CA ALA A 350 10.22 0.51 15.85
C ALA A 350 9.79 1.99 15.86
N GLY A 351 8.66 2.31 16.51
CA GLY A 351 8.08 3.64 16.54
C GLY A 351 6.56 3.61 16.47
N HIS A 352 5.91 4.43 17.29
CA HIS A 352 4.48 4.67 17.24
C HIS A 352 4.21 6.17 17.23
N PRO A 353 3.29 6.65 16.38
CA PRO A 353 2.86 8.04 16.46
C PRO A 353 2.10 8.25 17.78
N PRO A 354 2.26 9.41 18.44
CA PRO A 354 1.48 9.69 19.63
C PRO A 354 0.00 9.95 19.30
N PRO A 355 -0.90 9.89 20.30
CA PRO A 355 -2.31 10.25 20.13
C PRO A 355 -2.47 11.71 19.72
N TYR A 356 -3.48 12.04 18.91
CA TYR A 356 -3.73 13.43 18.47
C TYR A 356 -4.00 14.39 19.63
N SER A 357 -4.40 13.90 20.81
CA SER A 357 -4.56 14.71 22.03
C SER A 357 -3.23 15.19 22.66
N SER A 358 -2.09 14.66 22.21
CA SER A 358 -0.77 15.22 22.53
C SER A 358 -0.36 16.38 21.61
N PHE A 359 -1.07 16.56 20.48
CA PHE A 359 -0.87 17.69 19.58
C PHE A 359 -1.60 18.91 20.15
N ASN A 360 -0.88 20.02 20.31
CA ASN A 360 -1.45 21.26 20.83
C ASN A 360 -2.26 21.94 19.68
N PRO A 361 -3.58 22.14 19.79
CA PRO A 361 -4.44 22.53 18.66
C PRO A 361 -4.27 23.98 18.18
N ALA A 362 -3.26 24.69 18.66
CA ALA A 362 -2.80 25.91 18.00
C ALA A 362 -2.12 25.50 16.68
N PRO A 363 -2.64 25.88 15.50
CA PRO A 363 -1.90 25.65 14.26
C PRO A 363 -0.54 26.37 14.39
N PRO A 364 0.57 25.78 13.92
CA PRO A 364 1.78 26.55 13.71
C PRO A 364 1.40 27.70 12.78
N ALA A 365 1.63 28.95 13.23
CA ALA A 365 1.29 30.11 12.44
C ALA A 365 2.09 30.04 11.14
N TYR A 366 1.43 29.65 10.05
CA TYR A 366 2.05 29.55 8.74
C TYR A 366 2.73 30.88 8.44
N PRO A 367 4.01 30.88 8.01
CA PRO A 367 4.64 32.10 7.55
C PRO A 367 3.82 32.64 6.38
N THR A 368 3.06 33.71 6.62
CA THR A 368 2.45 34.48 5.56
C THR A 368 3.56 34.95 4.64
N LEU A 369 3.48 34.60 3.37
CA LEU A 369 4.29 35.22 2.32
C LEU A 369 3.85 36.68 2.24
N ASP A 370 4.49 37.53 3.05
CA ASP A 370 4.07 38.91 3.29
C ASP A 370 4.47 39.75 2.07
N ASP A 371 3.48 40.03 1.22
CA ASP A 371 3.68 40.49 -0.15
C ASP A 371 4.06 41.97 -0.19
N GLY A 372 5.36 42.24 -0.04
CA GLY A 372 6.01 43.47 -0.46
C GLY A 372 5.76 44.71 0.41
N GLN A 373 6.44 44.83 1.56
CA GLN A 373 6.81 46.17 2.05
C GLN A 373 8.15 46.23 2.77
N SER A 374 8.93 47.28 2.46
CA SER A 374 10.32 47.42 2.85
C SER A 374 10.52 47.89 4.30
N LYS A 375 11.26 47.11 5.10
CA LYS A 375 11.86 47.58 6.37
C LYS A 375 13.33 47.14 6.47
N ASN A 376 14.16 48.11 6.86
CA ASN A 376 15.61 47.98 6.87
C ASN A 376 16.12 47.06 7.98
N PHE A 377 17.17 46.29 7.69
CA PHE A 377 18.09 45.75 8.69
C PHE A 377 19.50 46.31 8.46
N PRO A 378 20.27 46.64 9.52
CA PRO A 378 21.58 47.28 9.40
C PRO A 378 22.70 46.26 9.15
N ALA A 379 23.67 46.63 8.32
CA ALA A 379 24.86 45.82 8.02
C ALA A 379 26.03 46.12 8.97
N PRO A 380 26.83 45.11 9.37
CA PRO A 380 28.13 45.30 10.01
C PRO A 380 29.31 45.07 9.03
N TYR A 381 29.90 46.19 8.60
CA TYR A 381 31.30 46.46 8.21
C TYR A 381 32.27 45.38 7.64
N ASN A 382 32.97 45.78 6.57
CA ASN A 382 34.13 45.10 5.96
C ASN A 382 35.36 45.03 6.89
N ASN A 383 36.33 44.11 6.63
CA ASN A 383 37.56 44.38 5.84
C ASN A 383 38.36 43.07 5.52
N PRO A 384 39.54 43.04 4.83
CA PRO A 384 39.52 42.56 3.43
C PRO A 384 40.62 41.54 3.02
N ALA A 385 40.61 41.25 1.71
CA ALA A 385 41.75 40.90 0.83
C ALA A 385 42.15 39.41 0.59
N SER A 386 41.69 38.87 -0.55
CA SER A 386 42.58 38.26 -1.56
C SER A 386 41.90 38.19 -2.94
N ASN A 387 42.64 38.39 -4.03
CA ASN A 387 42.12 38.37 -5.41
C ASN A 387 41.85 36.95 -5.94
N ALA A 388 40.85 36.78 -6.82
CA ALA A 388 41.05 36.44 -8.25
C ALA A 388 39.89 35.65 -8.92
N GLY A 389 39.27 36.27 -9.94
CA GLY A 389 38.75 35.60 -11.16
C GLY A 389 37.42 34.81 -11.07
N PRO A 390 36.60 34.80 -12.14
CA PRO A 390 35.46 33.91 -12.24
C PRO A 390 35.92 32.47 -12.52
N ARG A 391 35.55 31.52 -11.66
CA ARG A 391 35.82 30.09 -11.89
C ARG A 391 34.74 29.51 -12.81
N GLN A 392 35.16 29.02 -13.97
CA GLN A 392 34.37 28.08 -14.76
C GLN A 392 34.19 26.77 -13.97
N ALA A 393 33.07 26.09 -14.18
CA ALA A 393 32.89 24.73 -13.68
C ALA A 393 33.87 23.77 -14.39
N PRO A 394 34.42 22.75 -13.70
CA PRO A 394 35.24 21.74 -14.35
C PRO A 394 34.41 20.90 -15.33
N PRO A 395 34.96 20.46 -16.47
CA PRO A 395 34.26 19.56 -17.38
C PRO A 395 34.03 18.19 -16.72
N TYR A 396 32.84 17.63 -16.93
CA TYR A 396 32.48 16.29 -16.45
C TYR A 396 33.30 15.20 -17.19
N PRO A 397 33.69 14.10 -16.51
CA PRO A 397 34.22 12.92 -17.18
C PRO A 397 33.17 12.25 -18.07
N GLU A 398 33.57 11.85 -19.28
CA GLU A 398 32.72 11.15 -20.25
C GLU A 398 32.54 9.67 -19.86
N TYR A 399 31.30 9.19 -19.80
CA TYR A 399 30.98 7.83 -19.35
C TYR A 399 31.13 6.79 -20.47
N ASN A 400 32.02 5.80 -20.28
CA ASN A 400 32.26 4.72 -21.24
C ASN A 400 31.52 3.43 -20.79
N PRO A 401 30.52 2.94 -21.53
CA PRO A 401 29.68 1.82 -21.11
C PRO A 401 30.34 0.42 -21.15
N ASN A 402 31.58 0.29 -21.66
CA ASN A 402 32.21 -1.02 -21.94
C ASN A 402 33.06 -1.60 -20.79
N GLN A 403 32.75 -1.32 -19.51
CA GLN A 403 33.48 -1.88 -18.34
C GLN A 403 32.57 -2.50 -17.25
N SER A 404 31.69 -3.43 -17.64
CA SER A 404 30.92 -4.29 -16.72
C SER A 404 31.75 -5.50 -16.22
N ASN A 405 32.65 -5.27 -15.27
CA ASN A 405 33.52 -6.33 -14.73
C ASN A 405 32.82 -7.20 -13.65
N TYR A 406 32.13 -8.26 -14.08
CA TYR A 406 31.44 -9.20 -13.18
C TYR A 406 32.42 -10.12 -12.44
N GLY A 407 32.68 -9.82 -11.17
CA GLY A 407 33.49 -10.66 -10.26
C GLY A 407 32.76 -11.93 -9.84
N ASN A 408 32.90 -13.00 -10.63
CA ASN A 408 32.24 -14.30 -10.37
C ASN A 408 33.06 -15.18 -9.41
N ALA A 409 32.45 -15.62 -8.30
CA ALA A 409 32.94 -16.68 -7.44
C ALA A 409 31.74 -17.44 -6.80
N GLY A 410 31.74 -18.78 -6.73
CA GLY A 410 32.69 -19.72 -7.30
C GLY A 410 32.65 -21.09 -6.62
N TYR A 411 31.77 -22.00 -7.08
CA TYR A 411 31.70 -23.38 -6.58
C TYR A 411 31.57 -24.41 -7.70
N GLN A 412 32.58 -25.29 -7.78
CA GLN A 412 32.58 -26.58 -8.50
C GLN A 412 32.38 -27.73 -7.48
N ALA A 413 32.07 -28.99 -7.85
CA ALA A 413 31.38 -29.59 -9.01
C ALA A 413 31.20 -31.11 -8.78
N GLY A 414 30.32 -31.77 -9.56
CA GLY A 414 30.26 -33.25 -9.70
C GLY A 414 29.18 -33.98 -8.87
N TYR A 415 28.68 -35.16 -9.25
CA TYR A 415 29.01 -36.00 -10.43
C TYR A 415 27.88 -36.99 -10.82
N SER A 416 27.86 -37.40 -12.10
CA SER A 416 27.26 -38.63 -12.71
C SER A 416 25.72 -38.84 -12.83
N GLN A 417 25.37 -39.59 -13.89
CA GLN A 417 24.05 -40.02 -14.42
C GLN A 417 23.87 -41.57 -14.20
N PRO A 418 22.96 -42.39 -14.83
CA PRO A 418 22.13 -42.20 -16.04
C PRO A 418 20.65 -42.76 -16.05
N GLN A 419 19.92 -42.44 -17.14
CA GLN A 419 18.87 -43.17 -17.90
C GLN A 419 17.81 -44.10 -17.26
N ASN A 420 16.55 -43.99 -17.75
CA ASN A 420 15.89 -45.04 -18.55
C ASN A 420 14.77 -44.49 -19.46
N ASP A 421 14.27 -45.28 -20.43
CA ASP A 421 13.42 -44.87 -21.56
C ASP A 421 11.90 -45.18 -21.42
N ASN A 422 11.01 -44.56 -22.23
CA ASN A 422 10.44 -45.16 -23.48
C ASN A 422 8.95 -44.83 -23.86
N TYR A 423 8.67 -44.87 -25.17
CA TYR A 423 7.41 -45.06 -25.95
C TYR A 423 6.11 -44.25 -25.76
N GLY A 424 5.54 -43.81 -26.91
CA GLY A 424 4.11 -43.49 -27.14
C GLY A 424 3.88 -42.60 -28.37
N ALA A 425 3.06 -43.00 -29.37
CA ALA A 425 2.93 -42.24 -30.63
C ALA A 425 1.58 -42.37 -31.38
N GLY A 426 1.21 -41.30 -32.11
CA GLY A 426 0.13 -41.25 -33.12
C GLY A 426 -1.25 -40.76 -32.63
N SER A 427 -2.14 -40.20 -33.46
CA SER A 427 -1.99 -39.69 -34.85
C SER A 427 -3.25 -38.91 -35.32
N ASN A 428 -3.10 -38.07 -36.35
CA ASN A 428 -4.12 -37.52 -37.26
C ASN A 428 -5.15 -36.48 -36.76
N GLN A 429 -4.97 -35.22 -37.20
CA GLN A 429 -6.06 -34.28 -37.51
C GLN A 429 -6.34 -34.27 -39.03
N PRO A 430 -7.58 -33.92 -39.43
CA PRO A 430 -7.84 -33.04 -40.57
C PRO A 430 -8.28 -31.65 -40.06
N GLY A 431 -7.65 -30.58 -40.57
CA GLY A 431 -7.85 -29.22 -40.05
C GLY A 431 -9.02 -28.44 -40.66
N PHE A 432 -9.33 -27.28 -40.05
CA PHE A 432 -10.16 -26.23 -40.66
C PHE A 432 -9.57 -24.83 -40.38
N ASN A 433 -10.06 -23.82 -41.10
CA ASN A 433 -9.33 -22.59 -41.40
C ASN A 433 -9.39 -21.48 -40.31
N SER A 434 -8.50 -20.50 -40.42
CA SER A 434 -8.30 -19.40 -39.47
C SER A 434 -9.40 -18.34 -39.44
N ASN A 435 -9.78 -17.90 -38.22
CA ASN A 435 -9.90 -16.50 -37.77
C ASN A 435 -10.71 -16.38 -36.47
N GLN A 436 -10.06 -16.15 -35.33
CA GLN A 436 -10.55 -15.34 -34.18
C GLN A 436 -9.60 -15.43 -32.98
N GLY A 437 -9.51 -14.34 -32.20
CA GLY A 437 -9.20 -14.28 -30.76
C GLY A 437 -7.90 -14.91 -30.23
N ASN A 438 -7.09 -14.13 -29.50
CA ASN A 438 -6.03 -14.68 -28.64
C ASN A 438 -6.64 -15.51 -27.50
N ALA A 439 -6.82 -16.81 -27.71
CA ALA A 439 -7.17 -17.74 -26.66
C ALA A 439 -5.93 -18.11 -25.84
N TYR A 440 -5.99 -17.93 -24.52
CA TYR A 440 -5.03 -18.57 -23.63
C TYR A 440 -5.20 -20.10 -23.72
N SER A 441 -4.09 -20.82 -23.76
CA SER A 441 -4.07 -22.26 -23.97
C SER A 441 -4.65 -23.03 -22.79
N ASN A 442 -5.66 -23.89 -23.05
CA ASN A 442 -6.15 -24.87 -22.08
C ASN A 442 -5.00 -25.75 -21.57
N ALA A 443 -4.78 -25.77 -20.25
CA ALA A 443 -3.85 -26.65 -19.58
C ALA A 443 -4.32 -27.00 -18.16
N GLY A 444 -5.05 -28.11 -18.03
CA GLY A 444 -5.38 -28.77 -16.75
C GLY A 444 -6.41 -28.06 -15.85
N ASP A 445 -7.37 -28.82 -15.31
CA ASP A 445 -8.20 -28.35 -14.20
C ASP A 445 -7.32 -28.14 -12.96
N GLY A 446 -7.02 -26.88 -12.65
CA GLY A 446 -6.13 -26.47 -11.57
C GLY A 446 -6.36 -25.01 -11.18
N GLN A 447 -6.08 -24.70 -9.92
CA GLN A 447 -6.29 -23.36 -9.36
C GLN A 447 -5.34 -22.35 -10.03
N ASN A 448 -5.89 -21.42 -10.79
CA ASN A 448 -5.17 -20.24 -11.28
C ASN A 448 -5.67 -19.02 -10.51
N ALA A 449 -4.75 -18.26 -9.91
CA ALA A 449 -5.09 -16.98 -9.29
C ALA A 449 -5.61 -16.00 -10.36
N TYR A 450 -6.65 -15.24 -10.02
CA TYR A 450 -7.20 -14.22 -10.92
C TYR A 450 -6.34 -12.97 -10.89
N TYR A 451 -5.47 -12.80 -11.89
CA TYR A 451 -4.68 -11.59 -12.08
C TYR A 451 -5.43 -10.62 -13.01
N PRO A 452 -5.63 -9.34 -12.63
CA PRO A 452 -6.11 -8.33 -13.58
C PRO A 452 -5.08 -8.11 -14.71
N PRO A 453 -5.51 -7.76 -15.95
CA PRO A 453 -4.61 -7.76 -17.11
C PRO A 453 -3.40 -6.82 -16.95
N PRO A 454 -2.15 -7.27 -17.19
CA PRO A 454 -0.94 -6.48 -16.95
C PRO A 454 -0.67 -5.37 -18.00
N GLN A 455 -1.66 -5.01 -18.83
CA GLN A 455 -1.46 -4.27 -20.07
C GLN A 455 -1.09 -2.77 -19.91
N ASN A 456 -1.19 -2.22 -18.69
CA ASN A 456 -0.93 -0.80 -18.41
C ASN A 456 0.41 -0.53 -17.69
N LYS A 457 1.26 -1.53 -17.43
CA LYS A 457 2.48 -1.34 -16.62
C LYS A 457 3.77 -1.27 -17.45
N LYS A 458 4.15 -0.03 -17.81
CA LYS A 458 5.54 0.42 -17.94
C LYS A 458 5.68 1.67 -17.09
N LYS A 459 6.62 1.69 -16.13
CA LYS A 459 6.87 2.84 -15.25
C LYS A 459 8.36 3.14 -15.26
N ASP A 460 8.79 3.94 -16.23
CA ASP A 460 10.18 4.43 -16.31
C ASP A 460 10.46 5.36 -15.11
N CYS A 461 11.54 5.08 -14.35
CA CYS A 461 11.93 5.88 -13.20
C CYS A 461 13.37 6.40 -13.34
N SER A 462 13.51 7.69 -13.66
CA SER A 462 14.74 8.45 -13.40
C SER A 462 14.44 9.94 -13.23
N ILE A 463 14.20 10.38 -11.99
CA ILE A 463 14.37 11.79 -11.64
C ILE A 463 15.88 12.04 -11.57
N GLN A 464 16.40 12.90 -12.47
CA GLN A 464 17.81 13.31 -12.56
C GLN A 464 18.04 14.66 -11.87
#